data_AF-A0A0E4FQR6-F1
#
_entry.id   AF-A0A0E4FQR6-F1
#
_cell.length_a   1.000
_cell.length_b   1.000
_cell.length_c   1.000
_cell.angle_alpha   90.00
_cell.angle_beta   90.00
_cell.angle_gamma   90.00
#
_symmetry.space_group_name_H-M   'P 1'
#
loop_
_entity.id
_entity.type
_entity.pdbx_description
1 polymer ?
#
loop_
_entity_poly.entity_id
_entity_poly.type
_entity_poly.pdbx_seq_one_letter_code
_entity_poly.pdbx_strand_id
1 'polypeptide(L)'
;MQTDLPVSQTVAASDTSAPVRNDLPNSENISRQVVFDQAAASFVFQVVNDRTDAVVNQFPDEAMLRRRAYFHAEDLKSKPSRPLNTDVSA
;
A
#
# COMPACT_ATOMS: atom_id res chain seq x y z
N MET A 1 -23.60 43.29 5.05
CA MET A 1 -22.45 42.53 4.51
C MET A 1 -22.76 41.07 4.75
N GLN A 2 -23.00 40.29 3.69
CA GLN A 2 -23.41 38.89 3.76
C GLN A 2 -22.16 38.02 3.57
N THR A 3 -21.87 37.13 4.53
CA THR A 3 -20.75 36.19 4.42
C THR A 3 -21.15 35.05 3.51
N ASP A 4 -20.43 34.89 2.40
CA ASP A 4 -20.62 33.78 1.48
C ASP A 4 -19.77 32.60 1.94
N LEU A 5 -20.41 31.46 2.26
CA LEU A 5 -19.71 30.24 2.64
C LEU A 5 -19.68 29.26 1.47
N PRO A 6 -18.54 28.60 1.20
CA PRO A 6 -18.46 27.59 0.16
C PRO A 6 -19.37 26.40 0.47
N VAL A 7 -19.95 25.83 -0.58
CA VAL A 7 -20.84 24.66 -0.51
C VAL A 7 -20.16 23.48 0.18
N SER A 8 -20.88 22.82 1.10
CA SER A 8 -20.40 21.64 1.81
C SER A 8 -20.00 20.54 0.83
N GLN A 9 -18.72 20.18 0.82
CA GLN A 9 -18.18 19.10 -0.02
C GLN A 9 -18.22 17.80 0.77
N THR A 10 -19.10 16.88 0.40
CA THR A 10 -19.13 15.52 0.95
C THR A 10 -18.30 14.59 0.08
N VAL A 11 -17.23 14.02 0.65
CA VAL A 11 -16.43 12.97 0.02
C VAL A 11 -17.12 11.64 0.26
N ALA A 12 -17.61 10.99 -0.80
CA ALA A 12 -18.08 9.62 -0.73
C ALA A 12 -16.85 8.69 -0.60
N ALA A 13 -16.87 7.79 0.39
CA ALA A 13 -15.84 6.78 0.53
C ALA A 13 -15.84 5.85 -0.69
N SER A 14 -14.67 5.59 -1.28
CA SER A 14 -14.54 4.59 -2.33
C SER A 14 -15.00 3.23 -1.81
N ASP A 15 -15.92 2.61 -2.54
CA ASP A 15 -16.43 1.29 -2.23
C ASP A 15 -15.30 0.26 -2.32
N THR A 16 -14.84 -0.21 -1.17
CA THR A 16 -13.77 -1.23 -1.04
C THR A 16 -14.38 -2.64 -1.09
N SER A 17 -15.52 -2.81 -1.76
CA SER A 17 -16.24 -4.10 -1.82
C SER A 17 -15.66 -5.10 -2.81
N ALA A 18 -14.55 -4.80 -3.50
CA ALA A 18 -13.86 -5.81 -4.29
C ALA A 18 -13.04 -6.70 -3.34
N PRO A 19 -13.44 -7.96 -3.10
CA PRO A 19 -12.57 -8.87 -2.37
C PRO A 19 -11.28 -9.03 -3.16
N VAL A 20 -10.16 -8.64 -2.57
CA VAL A 20 -8.83 -9.04 -3.05
C VAL A 20 -8.75 -10.54 -2.82
N ARG A 21 -9.25 -11.31 -3.79
CA ARG A 21 -9.15 -12.77 -3.76
C ARG A 21 -7.71 -13.14 -4.07
N ASN A 22 -7.01 -13.59 -3.03
CA ASN A 22 -5.73 -14.30 -3.15
C ASN A 22 -6.01 -15.74 -3.62
N ASP A 23 -6.67 -15.87 -4.78
CA ASP A 23 -6.96 -17.17 -5.35
C ASP A 23 -5.63 -17.80 -5.79
N LEU A 24 -5.32 -18.98 -5.25
CA LEU A 24 -4.11 -19.72 -5.59
C LEU A 24 -4.15 -20.11 -7.07
N PRO A 25 -3.18 -19.72 -7.91
CA PRO A 25 -2.95 -20.45 -9.15
C PRO A 25 -2.57 -21.89 -8.76
N ASN A 26 -3.26 -22.88 -9.33
CA ASN A 26 -3.01 -24.29 -9.06
C ASN A 26 -1.56 -24.62 -9.45
N SER A 27 -0.71 -24.81 -8.45
CA SER A 27 0.74 -24.78 -8.62
C SER A 27 1.33 -25.98 -7.91
N GLU A 28 1.40 -27.11 -8.61
CA GLU A 28 1.69 -28.41 -8.00
C GLU A 28 3.11 -28.58 -7.43
N ASN A 29 3.93 -27.52 -7.35
CA ASN A 29 5.32 -27.58 -6.86
C ASN A 29 5.78 -26.23 -6.26
N ILE A 30 4.91 -25.52 -5.55
CA ILE A 30 5.34 -24.37 -4.74
C ILE A 30 4.83 -24.46 -3.31
N SER A 31 5.72 -24.11 -2.39
CA SER A 31 5.44 -23.96 -0.96
C SER A 31 5.47 -22.50 -0.53
N ARG A 32 4.81 -22.21 0.59
CA ARG A 32 4.79 -20.89 1.23
C ARG A 32 5.51 -20.99 2.55
N GLN A 33 6.46 -20.09 2.78
CA GLN A 33 7.22 -20.05 4.01
C GLN A 33 7.35 -18.63 4.56
N VAL A 34 7.61 -18.54 5.86
CA VAL A 34 7.91 -17.29 6.55
C VAL A 34 9.35 -17.35 7.01
N VAL A 35 10.16 -16.40 6.56
CA VAL A 35 11.59 -16.32 6.89
C VAL A 35 11.89 -14.96 7.48
N PHE A 36 12.82 -14.92 8.44
CA PHE A 36 13.39 -13.66 8.91
C PHE A 36 14.52 -13.24 7.98
N ASP A 37 14.33 -12.15 7.23
CA ASP A 37 15.35 -11.57 6.37
C ASP A 37 16.15 -10.53 7.16
N GLN A 38 17.43 -10.81 7.39
CA GLN A 38 18.31 -9.94 8.17
C GLN A 38 18.61 -8.62 7.44
N ALA A 39 18.67 -8.61 6.12
CA ALA A 39 18.94 -7.39 5.34
C ALA A 39 17.73 -6.45 5.38
N ALA A 40 16.52 -7.01 5.42
CA ALA A 40 15.28 -6.26 5.60
C ALA A 40 14.95 -5.96 7.08
N ALA A 41 15.63 -6.64 8.03
CA ALA A 41 15.32 -6.64 9.45
C ALA A 41 13.83 -6.95 9.76
N SER A 42 13.24 -7.87 8.99
CA SER A 42 11.81 -8.16 9.07
C SER A 42 11.47 -9.60 8.67
N PHE A 43 10.28 -10.06 9.07
CA PHE A 43 9.72 -11.28 8.50
C PHE A 43 9.21 -11.04 7.08
N VAL A 44 9.32 -12.06 6.25
CA VAL A 44 8.97 -12.02 4.84
C VAL A 44 8.25 -13.31 4.47
N PHE A 45 7.15 -13.20 3.74
CA PHE A 45 6.47 -14.30 3.11
C PHE A 45 7.10 -14.62 1.76
N GLN A 46 7.55 -15.85 1.57
CA GLN A 46 8.15 -16.32 0.33
C GLN A 46 7.29 -17.43 -0.28
N VAL A 47 7.22 -17.42 -1.61
CA VAL A 47 6.74 -18.53 -2.42
C VAL A 47 7.96 -19.18 -3.05
N VAL A 48 8.18 -20.46 -2.74
CA VAL A 48 9.38 -21.20 -3.14
C VAL A 48 8.98 -22.33 -4.07
N ASN A 49 9.77 -22.58 -5.10
CA ASN A 49 9.62 -23.74 -5.97
C ASN A 49 10.22 -24.98 -5.32
N ASP A 50 9.40 -26.00 -5.09
CA ASP A 50 9.78 -27.19 -4.30
C ASP A 50 10.80 -28.09 -5.01
N ARG A 51 11.00 -27.94 -6.33
CA ARG A 51 11.97 -28.75 -7.10
C ARG A 51 13.36 -28.13 -7.17
N THR A 52 13.44 -26.81 -7.02
CA THR A 52 14.65 -26.03 -7.27
C THR A 52 15.09 -25.20 -6.07
N ASP A 53 14.27 -25.18 -5.01
CA ASP A 53 14.40 -24.33 -3.83
C ASP A 53 14.52 -22.82 -4.15
N ALA A 54 14.12 -22.43 -5.36
CA ALA A 54 14.19 -21.05 -5.81
C ALA A 54 13.01 -20.23 -5.29
N VAL A 55 13.28 -19.05 -4.75
CA VAL A 55 12.25 -18.08 -4.39
C VAL A 55 11.68 -17.48 -5.67
N VAL A 56 10.39 -17.73 -5.93
CA VAL A 56 9.70 -17.23 -7.13
C VAL A 56 9.02 -15.90 -6.85
N ASN A 57 8.45 -15.73 -5.66
CA ASN A 57 7.83 -14.48 -5.23
C ASN A 57 8.15 -14.19 -3.76
N GLN A 58 8.26 -12.91 -3.43
CA GLN A 58 8.56 -12.45 -2.09
C GLN A 58 7.68 -11.24 -1.73
N PHE A 59 7.09 -11.29 -0.54
CA PHE A 59 6.23 -10.24 -0.01
C PHE A 59 6.66 -9.87 1.41
N PRO A 60 6.71 -8.58 1.78
CA PRO A 60 6.90 -8.17 3.17
C PRO A 60 5.79 -8.72 4.07
N ASP A 61 6.02 -8.82 5.38
CA ASP A 61 4.96 -9.24 6.28
C ASP A 61 3.75 -8.28 6.30
N GLU A 62 2.57 -8.80 6.66
CA GLU A 62 1.32 -8.03 6.64
C GLU A 62 1.37 -6.88 7.65
N ALA A 63 2.03 -7.06 8.79
CA ALA A 63 2.18 -6.01 9.79
C ALA A 63 3.02 -4.83 9.28
N MET A 64 4.08 -5.10 8.52
CA MET A 64 4.92 -4.13 7.82
C MET A 64 4.15 -3.44 6.71
N LEU A 65 3.37 -4.18 5.91
CA LEU A 65 2.51 -3.59 4.88
C LEU A 65 1.49 -2.63 5.50
N ARG A 66 0.80 -3.04 6.57
CA ARG A 66 -0.14 -2.19 7.32
C ARG A 66 0.55 -0.97 7.91
N ARG A 67 1.73 -1.13 8.51
CA ARG A 67 2.54 -0.03 9.05
C ARG A 67 2.92 0.98 7.95
N ARG A 68 3.40 0.51 6.79
CA ARG A 68 3.75 1.38 5.65
C ARG A 68 2.53 2.13 5.12
N ALA A 69 1.40 1.44 4.94
CA ALA A 69 0.16 2.07 4.49
C ALA A 69 -0.34 3.14 5.46
N TYR A 70 -0.27 2.87 6.77
CA TYR A 70 -0.65 3.84 7.80
C TYR A 70 0.20 5.11 7.73
N PHE A 71 1.53 4.98 7.77
CA PHE A 71 2.41 6.15 7.70
C PHE A 71 2.33 6.90 6.36
N HIS A 72 2.11 6.18 5.26
CA HIS A 72 1.86 6.80 3.97
C HIS A 72 0.56 7.64 3.98
N ALA A 73 -0.52 7.14 4.59
CA ALA A 73 -1.76 7.89 4.73
C ALA A 73 -1.58 9.15 5.60
N GLU A 74 -0.80 9.07 6.68
CA GLU A 74 -0.48 10.23 7.51
C GLU A 74 0.43 11.25 6.79
N ASP A 75 1.40 10.79 6.01
CA ASP A 75 2.22 11.66 5.16
C ASP A 75 1.36 12.41 4.13
N LEU A 76 0.40 11.73 3.49
CA LEU A 76 -0.55 12.38 2.58
C LEU A 76 -1.43 13.44 3.26
N LYS A 77 -1.84 13.22 4.51
CA LYS A 77 -2.63 14.20 5.28
C LYS A 77 -1.79 15.39 5.75
N SER A 78 -0.53 15.16 6.08
CA SER A 78 0.36 16.20 6.61
C SER A 78 1.00 17.07 5.53
N LYS A 79 0.94 16.66 4.26
CA LYS A 79 1.39 17.48 3.13
C LYS A 79 0.58 18.78 3.06
N PRO A 80 1.21 19.96 3.25
CA PRO A 80 0.53 21.22 3.02
C PRO A 80 0.07 21.26 1.57
N SER A 81 -1.15 21.77 1.31
CA SER A 81 -1.61 21.99 -0.06
C SER A 81 -0.59 22.91 -0.72
N ARG A 82 0.10 22.41 -1.75
CA ARG A 82 1.06 23.24 -2.48
C ARG A 82 0.27 24.41 -3.07
N PRO A 83 0.51 25.68 -2.67
CA PRO A 83 -0.09 26.79 -3.39
C PRO A 83 0.47 26.75 -4.81
N LEU A 84 -0.44 26.64 -5.78
CA LEU A 84 -0.11 26.68 -7.20
C LEU A 84 0.22 28.14 -7.55
N ASN A 85 1.45 28.56 -7.28
CA ASN A 85 1.93 29.88 -7.70
C ASN A 85 2.43 29.77 -9.15
N THR A 86 1.53 30.05 -10.08
CA THR A 86 1.82 30.53 -11.44
C THR A 86 1.03 31.82 -11.54
N ASP A 87 1.66 33.00 -11.55
CA ASP A 87 2.41 33.53 -12.70
C ASP A 87 3.53 34.48 -12.24
N VAL A 88 4.71 34.38 -12.87
CA VAL A 88 5.77 35.41 -12.80
C VAL A 88 5.57 36.27 -14.04
N SER A 89 4.78 37.33 -13.93
CA SER A 89 4.69 38.32 -15.00
C SER A 89 5.81 39.37 -14.84
N ALA A 90 6.47 39.62 -15.97
CA ALA A 90 7.73 40.34 -16.18
C ALA A 90 7.68 41.85 -15.95
#